data_AF-A0A060CKC8-F1
#
_entry.id   AF-A0A060CKC8-F1
#
_cell.length_a   1.000
_cell.length_b   1.000
_cell.length_c   1.000
_cell.angle_alpha   90.00
_cell.angle_beta   90.00
_cell.angle_gamma   90.00
#
_symmetry.space_group_name_H-M   'P 1'
#
loop_
_entity.id
_entity.type
_entity.pdbx_description
1 polymer ?
#
loop_
_entity_poly.entity_id
_entity_poly.type
_entity_poly.pdbx_seq_one_letter_code
_entity_poly.pdbx_strand_id
1 'polypeptide(L)'
;HWSAAIPAARAGDAYKFRISRGAESFLKVDPRARRIDPDTGNGLIYQDTFDWGDQPWTTPALNELIVYELHVGTFGGKKGGRSGTFQEVIRRLPYLRSLGINAIELMPPTEFPGETSWGLQPQPPLCRGGGLRRPGRPQNPHP
;
A
#
# COMPACT_ATOMS: atom_id res chain seq x y z
N HIS A 1 7.10 10.70 21.07
CA HIS A 1 7.22 11.05 19.63
C HIS A 1 8.68 11.40 19.37
N TRP A 2 9.26 10.98 18.24
CA TRP A 2 10.68 11.21 17.89
C TRP A 2 10.73 11.97 16.55
N SER A 3 11.66 12.90 16.39
CA SER A 3 11.82 13.68 15.15
C SER A 3 13.27 14.13 14.97
N ALA A 4 13.73 14.18 13.71
CA ALA A 4 15.03 14.72 13.33
C ALA A 4 14.92 15.39 11.96
N ALA A 5 15.66 16.49 11.75
CA ALA A 5 15.78 17.13 10.45
C ALA A 5 17.09 16.68 9.80
N ILE A 6 17.02 16.21 8.55
CA ILE A 6 18.18 15.77 7.77
C ILE A 6 18.27 16.65 6.52
N PRO A 7 19.05 17.75 6.54
CA PRO A 7 19.08 18.72 5.45
C PRO A 7 19.51 18.15 4.09
N ALA A 8 20.29 17.08 4.09
CA ALA A 8 20.77 16.43 2.87
C ALA A 8 19.76 15.48 2.22
N ALA A 9 18.65 15.15 2.91
CA ALA A 9 17.69 14.16 2.44
C ALA A 9 16.82 14.71 1.29
N ARG A 10 16.55 13.88 0.28
CA ARG A 10 15.86 14.25 -0.96
C ARG A 10 14.75 13.26 -1.29
N ALA A 11 13.79 13.70 -2.11
CA ALA A 11 12.79 12.81 -2.66
C ALA A 11 13.45 11.67 -3.44
N GLY A 12 12.99 10.44 -3.21
CA GLY A 12 13.57 9.22 -3.78
C GLY A 12 14.60 8.52 -2.88
N ASP A 13 15.12 9.18 -1.84
CA ASP A 13 16.06 8.53 -0.92
C ASP A 13 15.37 7.39 -0.16
N ALA A 14 16.04 6.24 -0.09
CA ALA A 14 15.58 5.09 0.66
C ALA A 14 16.00 5.17 2.13
N TYR A 15 15.09 4.84 3.04
CA TYR A 15 15.34 4.89 4.48
C TYR A 15 14.58 3.82 5.27
N LYS A 16 15.09 3.55 6.47
CA LYS A 16 14.46 2.77 7.55
C LYS A 16 14.84 3.41 8.88
N PHE A 17 13.99 3.26 9.90
CA PHE A 17 14.34 3.63 11.26
C PHE A 17 15.13 2.50 11.92
N ARG A 18 16.25 2.85 12.54
CA ARG A 18 16.93 1.97 13.49
C ARG A 18 16.42 2.26 14.88
N ILE A 19 15.72 1.29 15.46
CA ILE A 19 15.18 1.39 16.82
C ILE A 19 16.09 0.57 17.73
N SER A 20 16.63 1.22 18.76
CA SER A 20 17.53 0.59 19.73
C SER A 20 16.83 0.45 21.08
N ARG A 21 16.99 -0.72 21.72
CA ARG A 21 16.51 -1.02 23.07
C ARG A 21 17.60 -1.76 23.83
N GLY A 22 18.33 -1.04 24.68
CA GLY A 22 19.50 -1.58 25.38
C GLY A 22 20.56 -2.06 24.38
N ALA A 23 21.00 -3.31 24.49
CA ALA A 23 21.96 -3.92 23.57
C ALA A 23 21.35 -4.37 22.24
N GLU A 24 20.03 -4.38 22.11
CA GLU A 24 19.35 -4.82 20.88
C GLU A 24 19.06 -3.64 19.96
N SER A 25 19.16 -3.84 18.65
CA SER A 25 18.67 -2.88 17.66
C SER A 25 18.02 -3.58 16.48
N PHE A 26 16.92 -3.02 15.97
CA PHE A 26 16.19 -3.54 14.81
C PHE A 26 15.86 -2.44 13.82
N LEU A 27 15.82 -2.80 12.54
CA LEU A 27 15.38 -1.92 11.46
C LEU A 27 13.87 -2.04 11.27
N LYS A 28 13.21 -0.89 11.13
CA LYS A 28 11.77 -0.81 10.91
C LYS A 28 11.47 0.17 9.79
N VAL A 29 10.60 -0.23 8.87
CA VAL A 29 10.03 0.68 7.88
C VAL A 29 9.14 1.71 8.59
N ASP A 30 9.09 2.93 8.06
CA ASP A 30 8.18 3.95 8.61
C ASP A 30 6.73 3.50 8.40
N PRO A 31 5.93 3.35 9.49
CA PRO A 31 4.50 3.05 9.37
C PRO A 31 3.70 4.10 8.60
N ARG A 32 4.27 5.31 8.41
CA ARG A 32 3.68 6.42 7.64
C ARG A 32 4.36 6.63 6.28
N ALA A 33 5.23 5.71 5.85
CA ALA A 33 5.83 5.80 4.52
C ALA A 33 4.72 5.83 3.45
N ARG A 34 4.72 6.87 2.61
CA ARG A 34 3.77 7.00 1.50
C ARG A 34 4.15 6.14 0.30
N ARG A 35 5.41 5.71 0.23
CA ARG A 35 5.93 4.85 -0.83
C ARG A 35 6.98 3.90 -0.26
N ILE A 36 6.90 2.64 -0.69
CA ILE A 36 7.87 1.60 -0.36
C ILE A 36 8.60 1.19 -1.64
N ASP A 37 9.90 0.95 -1.52
CA ASP A 37 10.68 0.30 -2.57
C ASP A 37 10.30 -1.19 -2.63
N PRO A 38 9.77 -1.68 -3.77
CA PRO A 38 9.30 -3.07 -3.90
C PRO A 38 10.43 -4.10 -3.78
N ASP A 39 11.67 -3.73 -4.12
CA ASP A 39 12.81 -4.65 -4.12
C ASP A 39 13.43 -4.76 -2.72
N THR A 40 13.53 -3.64 -2.00
CA THR A 40 14.25 -3.58 -0.71
C THR A 40 13.32 -3.50 0.52
N GLY A 41 12.04 -3.21 0.32
CA GLY A 41 11.08 -2.94 1.39
C GLY A 41 11.44 -1.73 2.24
N ASN A 42 12.24 -0.80 1.71
CA ASN A 42 12.59 0.46 2.37
C ASN A 42 11.50 1.50 2.15
N GLY A 43 11.34 2.42 3.10
CA GLY A 43 10.55 3.62 2.85
C GLY A 43 11.29 4.51 1.85
N LEU A 44 10.56 5.15 0.94
CA LEU A 44 11.10 6.16 0.05
C LEU A 44 10.59 7.53 0.48
N ILE A 45 11.47 8.52 0.52
CA ILE A 45 11.04 9.91 0.73
C ILE A 45 10.20 10.31 -0.48
N TYR A 46 8.90 10.54 -0.24
CA TYR A 46 7.95 10.88 -1.28
C TYR A 46 7.60 12.36 -1.16
N GLN A 47 7.74 13.08 -2.27
CA GLN A 47 7.26 14.45 -2.44
C GLN A 47 6.03 14.40 -3.35
N ASP A 48 4.94 15.04 -2.89
CA ASP A 48 3.73 15.15 -3.69
C ASP A 48 3.91 16.32 -4.66
N THR A 49 3.84 16.02 -5.95
CA THR A 49 4.01 17.01 -7.03
C THR A 49 2.84 16.95 -8.02
N PHE A 50 1.75 16.26 -7.67
CA PHE A 50 0.61 16.14 -8.57
C PHE A 50 -0.22 17.43 -8.55
N ASP A 51 -0.44 18.02 -9.72
CA ASP A 51 -1.31 19.16 -9.90
C ASP A 51 -2.75 18.68 -10.11
N TRP A 52 -3.62 18.96 -9.15
CA TRP A 52 -5.02 18.60 -9.20
C TRP A 52 -5.85 19.52 -10.11
N GLY A 53 -5.33 20.73 -10.40
CA GLY A 53 -6.08 21.81 -11.05
C GLY A 53 -7.34 22.24 -10.29
N ASP A 54 -8.03 23.23 -10.85
CA ASP A 54 -9.30 23.75 -10.31
C ASP A 54 -10.47 23.17 -11.12
N GLN A 55 -10.85 21.94 -10.81
CA GLN A 55 -12.06 21.32 -11.36
C GLN A 55 -13.16 21.32 -10.30
N PRO A 56 -14.18 22.19 -10.41
CA PRO A 56 -15.28 22.18 -9.46
C PRO A 56 -16.07 20.87 -9.61
N TRP A 57 -15.97 20.00 -8.61
CA TRP A 57 -16.79 18.79 -8.49
C TRP A 57 -17.82 18.99 -7.38
N THR A 58 -19.08 18.68 -7.69
CA THR A 58 -20.18 18.71 -6.71
C THR A 58 -20.67 17.29 -6.50
N THR A 59 -20.70 16.84 -5.25
CA THR A 59 -21.25 15.54 -4.90
C THR A 59 -22.76 15.52 -5.18
N PRO A 60 -23.28 14.53 -5.94
CA PRO A 60 -24.72 14.37 -6.15
C PRO A 60 -25.48 14.22 -4.83
N ALA A 61 -26.76 14.61 -4.82
CA ALA A 61 -27.61 14.36 -3.66
C ALA A 61 -27.75 12.85 -3.41
N LEU A 62 -27.89 12.44 -2.15
CA LEU A 62 -27.90 11.01 -1.79
C LEU A 62 -29.03 10.22 -2.51
N ASN A 63 -30.18 10.87 -2.71
CA ASN A 63 -31.33 10.31 -3.43
C ASN A 63 -31.13 10.19 -4.95
N GLU A 64 -30.07 10.79 -5.48
CA GLU A 64 -29.69 10.74 -6.91
C GLU A 64 -28.42 9.92 -7.12
N LEU A 65 -27.83 9.37 -6.04
CA LEU A 65 -26.56 8.66 -6.08
C LEU A 65 -26.73 7.26 -6.66
N ILE A 66 -26.10 7.03 -7.80
CA ILE A 66 -26.03 5.73 -8.46
C ILE A 66 -24.57 5.28 -8.43
N VAL A 67 -24.27 4.43 -7.45
CA VAL A 67 -22.92 3.94 -7.16
C VAL A 67 -22.61 2.67 -7.96
N TYR A 68 -21.41 2.61 -8.52
CA TYR A 68 -20.85 1.38 -9.07
C TYR A 68 -19.61 0.96 -8.28
N GLU A 69 -19.71 -0.16 -7.59
CA GLU A 69 -18.57 -0.77 -6.89
C GLU A 69 -17.65 -1.46 -7.92
N LEU A 70 -16.35 -1.13 -7.90
CA LEU A 70 -15.36 -1.74 -8.77
C LEU A 70 -14.07 -2.12 -8.05
N HIS A 71 -13.50 -3.23 -8.48
CA HIS A 71 -12.16 -3.65 -8.12
C HIS A 71 -11.21 -3.41 -9.30
N VAL A 72 -10.26 -2.49 -9.13
CA VAL A 72 -9.35 -2.02 -10.20
C VAL A 72 -8.63 -3.18 -10.89
N GLY A 73 -8.14 -4.13 -10.09
CA GLY A 73 -7.33 -5.25 -10.58
C GLY A 73 -8.09 -6.25 -11.46
N THR A 74 -9.41 -6.34 -11.34
CA THR A 74 -10.25 -7.25 -12.14
C THR A 74 -10.97 -6.50 -13.25
N PHE A 75 -11.39 -5.26 -12.99
CA PHE A 75 -12.09 -4.41 -13.95
C PHE A 75 -11.23 -4.10 -15.18
N GLY A 76 -9.94 -3.78 -15.00
CA GLY A 76 -9.01 -3.54 -16.12
C GLY A 76 -8.76 -4.76 -17.02
N GLY A 77 -9.02 -5.96 -16.49
CA GLY A 77 -8.71 -7.26 -17.09
C GLY A 77 -7.27 -7.71 -16.77
N LYS A 78 -7.04 -9.03 -16.74
CA LYS A 78 -5.69 -9.58 -16.56
C LYS A 78 -5.01 -9.68 -17.92
N LYS A 79 -3.98 -8.86 -18.17
CA LYS A 79 -3.11 -9.00 -19.36
C LYS A 79 -1.75 -9.54 -18.93
N GLY A 80 -1.38 -10.72 -19.46
CA GLY A 80 -0.07 -11.33 -19.19
C GLY A 80 0.21 -11.60 -17.70
N GLY A 81 -0.82 -11.99 -16.94
CA GLY A 81 -0.70 -12.26 -15.50
C GLY A 81 -0.71 -11.02 -14.59
N ARG A 82 -0.76 -9.81 -15.15
CA ARG A 82 -0.80 -8.57 -14.36
C ARG A 82 -2.23 -8.15 -14.03
N SER A 83 -2.45 -7.68 -12.81
CA SER A 83 -3.70 -7.03 -12.39
C SER A 83 -3.95 -5.74 -13.16
N GLY A 84 -5.22 -5.42 -13.36
CA GLY A 84 -5.64 -4.17 -13.99
C GLY A 84 -5.15 -2.91 -13.27
N THR A 85 -5.01 -1.82 -14.01
CA THR A 85 -4.46 -0.55 -13.51
C THR A 85 -5.52 0.57 -13.49
N PHE A 86 -5.29 1.62 -12.69
CA PHE A 86 -6.15 2.82 -12.72
C PHE A 86 -6.24 3.44 -14.12
N GLN A 87 -5.18 3.35 -14.93
CA GLN A 87 -5.18 3.83 -16.32
C GLN A 87 -6.18 3.06 -17.21
N GLU A 88 -6.44 1.80 -16.91
CA GLU A 88 -7.46 1.01 -17.62
C GLU A 88 -8.88 1.36 -17.15
N VAL A 89 -9.05 1.67 -15.86
CA VAL A 89 -10.32 2.19 -15.33
C VAL A 89 -10.65 3.54 -15.99
N ILE A 90 -9.67 4.47 -16.04
CA ILE A 90 -9.82 5.79 -16.66
C ILE A 90 -10.31 5.65 -18.12
N ARG A 91 -9.71 4.74 -18.89
CA ARG A 91 -10.10 4.47 -20.28
C ARG A 91 -11.54 3.98 -20.45
N ARG A 92 -12.16 3.44 -19.39
CA ARG A 92 -13.54 2.94 -19.41
C ARG A 92 -14.53 3.88 -18.72
N LEU A 93 -14.10 5.06 -18.25
CA LEU A 93 -15.00 6.07 -17.71
C LEU A 93 -16.14 6.46 -18.67
N PRO A 94 -15.94 6.55 -20.01
CA PRO A 94 -17.06 6.80 -20.92
C PRO A 94 -18.13 5.71 -20.90
N TYR A 95 -17.73 4.45 -20.76
CA TYR A 95 -18.66 3.33 -20.61
C TYR A 95 -19.42 3.41 -19.29
N LEU A 96 -18.71 3.66 -18.18
CA LEU A 96 -19.34 3.83 -16.87
C LEU A 96 -20.35 4.98 -16.91
N ARG A 97 -20.00 6.12 -17.51
CA ARG A 97 -20.94 7.23 -17.72
C ARG A 97 -22.17 6.82 -18.53
N SER A 98 -22.02 5.98 -19.56
CA SER A 98 -23.15 5.50 -20.38
C SER A 98 -24.12 4.56 -19.62
N LEU A 99 -23.65 3.91 -18.55
CA LEU A 99 -24.52 3.14 -17.65
C LEU A 99 -25.41 4.03 -16.77
N GLY A 100 -25.16 5.33 -16.74
CA GLY A 100 -25.90 6.30 -15.91
C GLY A 100 -25.41 6.38 -14.47
N ILE A 101 -24.26 5.79 -14.14
CA ILE A 101 -23.66 5.91 -12.80
C ILE A 101 -23.08 7.32 -12.63
N ASN A 102 -23.08 7.81 -11.39
CA ASN A 102 -22.50 9.13 -11.06
C ASN A 102 -21.49 9.07 -9.91
N ALA A 103 -21.29 7.90 -9.31
CA ALA A 103 -20.26 7.65 -8.32
C ALA A 103 -19.62 6.26 -8.53
N ILE A 104 -18.33 6.17 -8.25
CA ILE A 104 -17.56 4.92 -8.28
C ILE A 104 -17.10 4.63 -6.86
N GLU A 105 -17.42 3.44 -6.36
CA GLU A 105 -16.88 2.92 -5.11
C GLU A 105 -15.71 1.98 -5.44
N LEU A 106 -14.51 2.32 -4.98
CA LEU A 106 -13.32 1.50 -5.21
C LEU A 106 -13.12 0.52 -4.06
N MET A 107 -13.07 -0.77 -4.38
CA MET A 107 -12.54 -1.75 -3.43
C MET A 107 -11.08 -1.43 -3.07
N PRO A 108 -10.60 -1.78 -1.85
CA PRO A 108 -9.30 -1.32 -1.32
C PRO A 108 -8.14 -1.48 -2.32
N PRO A 109 -7.51 -0.38 -2.77
CA PRO A 109 -6.42 -0.44 -3.75
C PRO A 109 -5.04 -0.63 -3.12
N THR A 110 -4.96 -0.85 -1.80
CA THR A 110 -3.70 -0.95 -1.05
C THR A 110 -2.79 -2.07 -1.55
N GLU A 111 -1.48 -1.81 -1.56
CA GLU A 111 -0.45 -2.79 -1.91
C GLU A 111 -0.48 -3.97 -0.92
N PHE A 112 -0.75 -5.17 -1.45
CA PHE A 112 -0.59 -6.43 -0.74
C PHE A 112 0.64 -7.15 -1.28
N PRO A 113 1.58 -7.61 -0.44
CA PRO A 113 2.56 -8.59 -0.85
C PRO A 113 1.85 -9.94 -1.04
N GLY A 114 1.25 -10.15 -2.21
CA GLY A 114 0.53 -11.36 -2.58
C GLY A 114 -0.46 -11.11 -3.72
N GLU A 115 -0.37 -11.92 -4.78
CA GLU A 115 -1.16 -11.76 -6.03
C GLU A 115 -2.67 -12.02 -5.87
N THR A 116 -3.13 -12.43 -4.69
CA THR A 116 -4.52 -12.88 -4.47
C THR A 116 -5.00 -12.57 -3.07
N SER A 117 -5.34 -11.31 -2.78
CA SER A 117 -6.25 -11.01 -1.68
C SER A 117 -7.26 -9.97 -2.13
N TRP A 118 -8.54 -10.24 -1.89
CA TRP A 118 -9.70 -9.41 -2.28
C TRP A 118 -9.83 -8.14 -1.42
N GLY A 119 -8.72 -7.52 -1.00
CA GLY A 119 -8.76 -6.36 -0.10
C GLY A 119 -9.15 -6.66 1.36
N LEU A 120 -9.36 -7.93 1.72
CA LEU A 120 -9.88 -8.34 3.04
C LEU A 120 -8.81 -8.51 4.12
N GLN A 121 -7.53 -8.30 3.81
CA GLN A 121 -6.45 -8.41 4.78
C GLN A 121 -5.52 -7.21 4.70
N PRO A 122 -5.94 -6.01 5.16
CA PRO A 122 -4.97 -4.96 5.45
C PRO A 122 -3.89 -5.59 6.32
N GLN A 123 -2.64 -5.57 5.87
CA GLN A 123 -1.52 -5.89 6.76
C GLN A 123 -1.68 -4.94 7.94
N PRO A 124 -1.87 -5.44 9.19
CA PRO A 124 -1.75 -4.57 10.34
C PRO A 124 -0.37 -3.90 10.25
N PRO A 125 -0.21 -2.62 10.63
CA PRO A 125 1.11 -1.95 10.64
C PRO A 125 2.12 -2.61 11.60
N LEU A 126 1.75 -3.73 12.21
CA LEU A 126 2.57 -4.55 13.07
C LEU A 126 3.02 -5.82 12.34
N CYS A 127 4.19 -5.73 11.70
CA CYS A 127 4.92 -6.86 11.16
C CYS A 127 4.88 -8.09 12.10
N ARG A 128 4.46 -9.25 11.60
CA ARG A 128 4.91 -10.51 12.20
C ARG A 128 6.41 -10.63 11.92
N GLY A 129 7.20 -10.50 12.98
CA GLY A 129 8.58 -10.95 12.97
C GLY A 129 8.62 -12.42 12.58
N GLY A 130 9.56 -12.76 11.69
CA GLY A 130 9.92 -14.14 11.41
C GLY A 130 10.24 -14.85 12.71
N GLY A 131 9.37 -15.79 13.08
CA GLY A 131 9.56 -16.70 14.19
C GLY A 131 10.51 -17.80 13.77
N LEU A 132 11.80 -17.53 13.92
CA LEU A 132 12.91 -18.45 14.07
C LEU A 132 12.46 -19.85 14.53
N ARG A 133 12.74 -20.88 13.72
CA ARG A 133 12.87 -22.27 14.19
C ARG A 133 13.87 -22.26 15.34
N ARG A 134 13.44 -22.68 16.53
CA ARG A 134 14.34 -22.84 17.69
C ARG A 134 15.41 -23.90 17.36
N PRO A 135 16.72 -23.65 17.56
CA PRO A 135 17.68 -24.73 17.62
C PRO A 135 17.49 -25.48 18.94
N GLY A 136 17.22 -26.79 18.86
CA GLY A 136 17.16 -27.67 20.03
C GLY A 136 18.53 -27.74 20.71
N ARG A 137 18.55 -27.51 22.03
CA ARG A 137 19.72 -27.72 22.91
C ARG A 137 20.09 -29.22 22.98
N PRO A 138 21.36 -29.53 23.30
CA PRO A 138 21.88 -30.90 23.29
C PRO A 138 21.32 -31.69 24.49
N GLN A 139 20.96 -32.95 24.25
CA GLN A 139 20.76 -33.93 25.30
C GLN A 139 21.99 -34.83 25.35
N ASN A 140 22.70 -34.81 26.48
CA ASN A 140 23.54 -35.92 26.90
C ASN A 140 23.09 -36.28 28.32
N PRO A 141 22.79 -37.55 28.57
CA PRO A 141 23.24 -38.15 29.81
C PRO A 141 23.96 -39.49 29.54
N HIS A 142 25.15 -39.59 30.13
CA HIS A 142 25.86 -40.82 30.48
C HIS A 142 24.98 -41.76 31.34
N PRO A 143 25.27 -43.06 31.44
CA PRO A 143 26.55 -43.65 31.85
C PRO A 143 27.48 -44.01 30.69
#